data_AF-A0A502GF06-F1
#
_entry.id   AF-A0A502GF06-F1
#
_cell.length_a   1.000
_cell.length_b   1.000
_cell.length_c   1.000
_cell.angle_alpha   90.00
_cell.angle_beta   90.00
_cell.angle_gamma   90.00
#
_symmetry.space_group_name_H-M   'P 1'
#
loop_
_entity.id
_entity.type
_entity.pdbx_description
1 polymer ?
#
loop_
_entity_poly.entity_id
_entity_poly.type
_entity_poly.pdbx_seq_one_letter_code
_entity_poly.pdbx_strand_id
1 'polypeptide(L)'
;MSDIMTDMDTRKIPFAEDRFSTTENLLGFFLFRDSLHHMGEVSFSAMKTYYCGAGCKMCYLKDDWLPRGEMIARNEGLKISPFIEHKFRKIFEIFGTVECLDDLRFIKKTHPDLFDFYKRNGKLIGAPSFTDNALMQQYRIVLDDLDMKRVFQISLSEEFINKRFDKIVEVMGLLVQKYGIIPVFKVIITSENRLEHNPEIRRFIDKVRHLVDKVEVQENIEQETRGINGLSGDNGDLTWDDTYYFENIEGGNRGMYRVLQNFIFLIHDRMYFTFEESIDADPKKACYNLLMDEPSAASMCSQTLANKLATYRRYASEIQFRDNRYFEYFNLIGNSFKVNHDFNFIPAPALEPRFHVVSQLQKEGFVMYKEGYFRNDGRPAKSIIEAIQK
;
A
#
# COMPACT_ATOMS: atom_id res chain seq x y z
N MET A 1 23.28 15.48 -24.88
CA MET A 1 22.24 15.66 -23.83
C MET A 1 20.89 16.11 -24.40
N SER A 2 20.65 16.00 -25.72
CA SER A 2 19.36 16.30 -26.36
C SER A 2 18.63 15.09 -26.96
N ASP A 3 19.23 13.89 -27.00
CA ASP A 3 18.75 12.85 -27.94
C ASP A 3 18.15 11.59 -27.29
N ILE A 4 18.05 11.54 -25.95
CA ILE A 4 17.37 10.42 -25.24
C ILE A 4 16.00 10.85 -24.66
N MET A 5 15.74 12.16 -24.53
CA MET A 5 14.47 12.67 -23.99
C MET A 5 13.55 13.33 -25.03
N THR A 6 13.99 13.50 -26.28
CA THR A 6 13.26 14.25 -27.31
C THR A 6 12.22 13.43 -28.09
N ASP A 7 12.16 12.11 -27.89
CA ASP A 7 11.28 11.23 -28.69
C ASP A 7 10.21 10.48 -27.88
N MET A 8 9.95 10.90 -26.64
CA MET A 8 8.75 10.46 -25.93
C MET A 8 7.63 11.48 -26.14
N ASP A 9 6.88 11.33 -27.24
CA ASP A 9 5.59 12.00 -27.41
C ASP A 9 4.62 11.47 -26.33
N THR A 10 4.63 12.13 -25.18
CA THR A 10 3.81 11.83 -23.98
C THR A 10 2.31 11.82 -24.25
N ARG A 11 1.86 12.26 -25.44
CA ARG A 11 0.47 12.27 -25.88
C ARG A 11 0.04 11.00 -26.62
N LYS A 12 0.96 10.07 -26.90
CA LYS A 12 0.71 8.85 -27.68
C LYS A 12 0.99 7.53 -26.95
N ILE A 13 1.39 7.56 -25.68
CA ILE A 13 1.48 6.31 -24.90
C ILE A 13 0.04 5.91 -24.55
N PRO A 14 -0.50 4.81 -25.11
CA PRO A 14 -1.80 4.34 -24.71
C PRO A 14 -1.70 3.98 -23.22
N PHE A 15 -2.58 4.51 -22.38
CA PHE A 15 -2.72 4.08 -20.98
C PHE A 15 -3.16 2.60 -20.82
N ALA A 16 -3.08 1.81 -21.90
CA ALA A 16 -3.39 0.40 -21.93
C ALA A 16 -2.32 -0.38 -21.15
N GLU A 17 -2.70 -0.83 -19.95
CA GLU A 17 -2.23 -2.06 -19.30
C GLU A 17 -0.77 -2.53 -19.55
N ASP A 18 0.24 -1.67 -19.39
CA ASP A 18 1.62 -2.14 -19.26
C ASP A 18 1.77 -2.86 -17.91
N ARG A 19 1.46 -4.15 -17.89
CA ARG A 19 1.71 -5.05 -16.77
C ARG A 19 3.21 -5.33 -16.69
N PHE A 20 3.74 -5.45 -15.48
CA PHE A 20 5.15 -5.81 -15.28
C PHE A 20 5.53 -7.10 -16.03
N SER A 21 4.60 -8.06 -16.07
CA SER A 21 4.78 -9.35 -16.72
C SER A 21 4.91 -9.28 -18.24
N THR A 22 4.44 -8.20 -18.89
CA THR A 22 4.34 -8.13 -20.36
C THR A 22 5.14 -6.99 -21.01
N THR A 23 5.63 -6.02 -20.24
CA THR A 23 6.26 -4.80 -20.81
C THR A 23 7.70 -5.03 -21.28
N GLU A 24 8.08 -4.72 -22.51
CA GLU A 24 9.51 -4.82 -22.91
C GLU A 24 10.35 -3.63 -22.40
N ASN A 25 9.70 -2.50 -22.09
CA ASN A 25 10.36 -1.27 -21.67
C ASN A 25 10.42 -1.14 -20.14
N LEU A 26 11.37 -1.84 -19.51
CA LEU A 26 11.56 -1.83 -18.05
C LEU A 26 11.85 -0.44 -17.47
N LEU A 27 12.59 0.42 -18.19
CA LEU A 27 12.88 1.79 -17.76
C LEU A 27 11.63 2.68 -17.80
N GLY A 28 10.85 2.57 -18.87
CA GLY A 28 9.56 3.23 -19.00
C GLY A 28 8.61 2.77 -17.89
N PHE A 29 8.46 1.46 -17.70
CA PHE A 29 7.66 0.90 -16.62
C PHE A 29 8.07 1.46 -15.25
N PHE A 30 9.37 1.56 -14.97
CA PHE A 30 9.84 2.18 -13.73
C PHE A 30 9.38 3.64 -13.60
N LEU A 31 9.60 4.47 -14.62
CA LEU A 31 9.20 5.88 -14.55
C LEU A 31 7.68 6.03 -14.40
N PHE A 32 6.89 5.36 -15.24
CA PHE A 32 5.44 5.56 -15.38
C PHE A 32 4.55 4.74 -14.44
N ARG A 33 5.10 3.76 -13.71
CA ARG A 33 4.28 2.86 -12.85
C ARG A 33 4.88 2.55 -11.50
N ASP A 34 6.20 2.63 -11.34
CA ASP A 34 6.84 2.23 -10.10
C ASP A 34 7.42 3.42 -9.30
N SER A 35 8.07 4.38 -9.97
CA SER A 35 8.97 5.36 -9.37
C SER A 35 8.42 6.05 -8.12
N LEU A 36 7.45 6.97 -8.22
CA LEU A 36 6.74 7.59 -7.09
C LEU A 36 5.25 7.21 -7.04
N HIS A 37 4.84 6.15 -7.73
CA HIS A 37 3.42 5.75 -7.78
C HIS A 37 2.83 5.31 -6.44
N HIS A 38 3.66 4.92 -5.47
CA HIS A 38 3.23 4.60 -4.10
C HIS A 38 3.06 5.84 -3.21
N MET A 39 3.34 7.05 -3.72
CA MET A 39 3.14 8.29 -2.97
C MET A 39 1.67 8.71 -2.83
N GLY A 40 0.73 7.90 -3.35
CA GLY A 40 -0.70 8.18 -3.33
C GLY A 40 -1.38 7.91 -1.99
N GLU A 41 -0.88 6.97 -1.20
CA GLU A 41 -1.58 6.49 0.00
C GLU A 41 -0.61 5.90 1.05
N VAL A 42 -0.97 6.09 2.31
CA VAL A 42 -0.26 5.53 3.48
C VAL A 42 -1.22 4.69 4.29
N SER A 43 -0.78 3.48 4.60
CA SER A 43 -1.41 2.62 5.60
C SER A 43 -0.67 2.77 6.93
N PHE A 44 -1.38 2.99 8.03
CA PHE A 44 -0.83 3.49 9.29
C PHE A 44 -1.18 2.60 10.49
N SER A 45 -0.18 2.36 11.33
CA SER A 45 -0.32 1.75 12.64
C SER A 45 0.30 2.64 13.71
N ALA A 46 -0.40 2.84 14.81
CA ALA A 46 0.14 3.50 16.01
C ALA A 46 1.06 2.56 16.81
N MET A 47 0.98 1.25 16.56
CA MET A 47 1.79 0.23 17.20
C MET A 47 3.17 0.12 16.54
N LYS A 48 4.15 -0.39 17.29
CA LYS A 48 5.50 -0.70 16.76
C LYS A 48 5.55 -1.96 15.92
N THR A 49 4.53 -2.80 16.03
CA THR A 49 4.37 -4.02 15.23
C THR A 49 2.90 -4.20 14.99
N TYR A 50 2.52 -4.42 13.73
CA TYR A 50 1.13 -4.59 13.35
C TYR A 50 0.55 -5.91 13.87
N TYR A 51 -0.70 -5.87 14.34
CA TYR A 51 -1.44 -7.06 14.82
C TYR A 51 -2.89 -7.02 14.33
N CYS A 52 -3.40 -8.18 13.89
CA CYS A 52 -4.82 -8.39 13.62
C CYS A 52 -5.36 -9.60 14.37
N GLY A 53 -6.30 -9.38 15.29
CA GLY A 53 -6.94 -10.43 16.08
C GLY A 53 -8.25 -10.97 15.48
N ALA A 54 -8.57 -10.62 14.23
CA ALA A 54 -9.87 -10.93 13.63
C ALA A 54 -10.09 -12.43 13.35
N GLY A 55 -9.01 -13.21 13.25
CA GLY A 55 -9.09 -14.66 13.00
C GLY A 55 -9.74 -15.01 11.66
N CYS A 56 -9.51 -14.18 10.62
CA CYS A 56 -10.06 -14.41 9.30
C CYS A 56 -9.42 -15.64 8.66
N LYS A 57 -10.24 -16.54 8.09
CA LYS A 57 -9.75 -17.78 7.45
C LYS A 57 -8.83 -17.51 6.25
N MET A 58 -9.10 -16.43 5.51
CA MET A 58 -8.40 -16.05 4.28
C MET A 58 -7.16 -15.16 4.52
N CYS A 59 -6.69 -15.02 5.76
CA CYS A 59 -5.50 -14.21 6.05
C CYS A 59 -4.24 -14.96 5.59
N TYR A 60 -3.56 -14.45 4.56
CA TYR A 60 -2.36 -15.08 4.00
C TYR A 60 -1.12 -14.93 4.90
N LEU A 61 -1.13 -13.96 5.82
CA LEU A 61 -0.06 -13.71 6.81
C LEU A 61 -0.30 -14.42 8.15
N LYS A 62 -1.31 -15.30 8.22
CA LYS A 62 -1.71 -15.93 9.49
C LYS A 62 -0.55 -16.68 10.17
N ASP A 63 0.36 -17.21 9.37
CA ASP A 63 1.49 -18.03 9.82
C ASP A 63 2.74 -17.17 10.11
N ASP A 64 2.75 -15.90 9.72
CA ASP A 64 3.84 -14.93 9.96
C ASP A 64 3.61 -14.08 11.22
N TRP A 65 2.43 -14.18 11.86
CA TRP A 65 2.14 -13.42 13.07
C TRP A 65 3.01 -13.83 14.24
N LEU A 66 3.56 -12.84 14.93
CA LEU A 66 4.13 -13.04 16.25
C LEU A 66 3.09 -13.57 17.23
N PRO A 67 3.49 -14.45 18.17
CA PRO A 67 2.62 -14.87 19.26
C PRO A 67 2.05 -13.66 19.99
N ARG A 68 0.76 -13.71 20.34
CA ARG A 68 0.03 -12.58 20.95
C ARG A 68 0.75 -11.97 22.17
N GLY A 69 1.36 -12.82 23.01
CA GLY A 69 2.11 -12.36 24.18
C GLY A 69 3.30 -11.47 23.81
N GLU A 70 4.04 -11.84 22.76
CA GLU A 70 5.17 -11.05 22.24
C GLU A 70 4.68 -9.75 21.62
N MET A 71 3.55 -9.78 20.91
CA MET A 71 2.94 -8.56 20.35
C MET A 71 2.55 -7.54 21.41
N ILE A 72 1.97 -8.00 22.52
CA ILE A 72 1.66 -7.13 23.65
C ILE A 72 2.95 -6.58 24.25
N ALA A 73 3.95 -7.43 24.49
CA ALA A 73 5.23 -7.03 25.08
C ALA A 73 5.96 -5.98 24.24
N ARG A 74 5.97 -6.10 22.91
CA ARG A 74 6.60 -5.12 22.00
C ARG A 74 5.96 -3.73 22.03
N ASN A 75 4.69 -3.67 22.40
CA ASN A 75 3.91 -2.44 22.49
C ASN A 75 3.67 -2.00 23.94
N GLU A 76 4.25 -2.70 24.92
CA GLU A 76 4.11 -2.37 26.33
C GLU A 76 4.71 -0.99 26.63
N GLY A 77 3.94 -0.17 27.35
CA GLY A 77 4.34 1.20 27.68
C GLY A 77 4.46 2.15 26.48
N LEU A 78 4.07 1.73 25.27
CA LEU A 78 4.13 2.57 24.08
C LEU A 78 3.17 3.75 24.21
N LYS A 79 3.71 4.96 24.02
CA LYS A 79 2.94 6.20 24.01
C LYS A 79 3.37 7.05 22.83
N ILE A 80 2.40 7.69 22.19
CA ILE A 80 2.68 8.68 21.16
C ILE A 80 2.96 10.01 21.87
N SER A 81 4.20 10.46 21.83
CA SER A 81 4.56 11.77 22.37
C SER A 81 3.98 12.89 21.48
N PRO A 82 3.78 14.11 22.01
CA PRO A 82 3.34 15.25 21.21
C PRO A 82 4.22 15.51 19.97
N PHE A 83 5.52 15.25 20.09
CA PHE A 83 6.47 15.39 18.98
C PHE A 83 6.21 14.37 17.86
N ILE A 84 5.99 13.10 18.20
CA ILE A 84 5.65 12.07 17.21
C ILE A 84 4.26 12.32 16.61
N GLU A 85 3.28 12.73 17.42
CA GLU A 85 1.95 13.11 16.94
C GLU A 85 2.01 14.27 15.94
N HIS A 86 2.86 15.26 16.17
CA HIS A 86 3.09 16.36 15.21
C HIS A 86 3.66 15.86 13.88
N LYS A 87 4.64 14.95 13.91
CA LYS A 87 5.19 14.34 12.69
C LYS A 87 4.13 13.56 11.93
N PHE A 88 3.28 12.80 12.63
CA PHE A 88 2.14 12.11 12.01
C PHE A 88 1.21 13.08 11.32
N ARG A 89 0.80 14.16 11.97
CA ARG A 89 -0.08 15.16 11.36
C ARG A 89 0.50 15.75 10.08
N LYS A 90 1.80 16.05 10.05
CA LYS A 90 2.47 16.53 8.83
C LYS A 90 2.46 15.49 7.71
N ILE A 91 2.74 14.22 8.02
CA ILE A 91 2.65 13.15 7.02
C ILE A 91 1.21 12.98 6.53
N PHE A 92 0.24 12.99 7.44
CA PHE A 92 -1.17 12.85 7.08
C PHE A 92 -1.63 13.99 6.18
N GLU A 93 -1.10 15.19 6.38
CA GLU A 93 -1.30 16.32 5.46
C GLU A 93 -0.63 16.08 4.10
N ILE A 94 0.58 15.51 4.05
CA ILE A 94 1.30 15.22 2.78
C ILE A 94 0.48 14.27 1.89
N PHE A 95 -0.05 13.19 2.47
CA PHE A 95 -0.82 12.17 1.73
C PHE A 95 -2.31 12.51 1.65
N GLY A 96 -2.77 13.47 2.45
CA GLY A 96 -4.16 13.91 2.56
C GLY A 96 -5.08 12.91 3.24
N THR A 97 -4.84 11.62 3.05
CA THR A 97 -5.66 10.54 3.57
C THR A 97 -4.77 9.35 3.94
N VAL A 98 -4.97 8.86 5.17
CA VAL A 98 -4.19 7.76 5.74
C VAL A 98 -5.16 6.71 6.26
N GLU A 99 -4.90 5.45 5.95
CA GLU A 99 -5.72 4.32 6.35
C GLU A 99 -5.23 3.72 7.67
N CYS A 100 -6.11 3.57 8.65
CA CYS A 100 -5.80 2.81 9.85
C CYS A 100 -5.66 1.32 9.52
N LEU A 101 -4.53 0.70 9.82
CA LEU A 101 -4.37 -0.75 9.73
C LEU A 101 -4.85 -1.46 10.99
N ASP A 102 -4.66 -0.81 12.14
CA ASP A 102 -4.73 -1.44 13.45
C ASP A 102 -6.08 -2.08 13.79
N ASP A 103 -6.04 -3.21 14.50
CA ASP A 103 -7.20 -3.77 15.18
C ASP A 103 -7.59 -2.85 16.35
N LEU A 104 -8.53 -1.95 16.09
CA LEU A 104 -8.98 -0.94 17.05
C LEU A 104 -9.63 -1.56 18.30
N ARG A 105 -10.18 -2.78 18.18
CA ARG A 105 -10.72 -3.51 19.34
C ARG A 105 -9.61 -4.02 20.24
N PHE A 106 -8.54 -4.55 19.65
CA PHE A 106 -7.35 -4.93 20.38
C PHE A 106 -6.74 -3.72 21.10
N ILE A 107 -6.45 -2.64 20.36
CA ILE A 107 -5.84 -1.42 20.93
C ILE A 107 -6.69 -0.84 22.05
N LYS A 108 -8.02 -0.71 21.86
CA LYS A 108 -8.92 -0.21 22.91
C LYS A 108 -8.81 -1.02 24.22
N LYS A 109 -8.58 -2.33 24.12
CA LYS A 109 -8.51 -3.23 25.28
C LYS A 109 -7.13 -3.28 25.92
N THR A 110 -6.06 -3.25 25.13
CA THR A 110 -4.68 -3.52 25.63
C THR A 110 -3.80 -2.29 25.69
N HIS A 111 -4.06 -1.26 24.88
CA HIS A 111 -3.26 -0.04 24.80
C HIS A 111 -4.16 1.21 24.74
N PRO A 112 -4.91 1.53 25.82
CA PRO A 112 -5.88 2.63 25.82
C PRO A 112 -5.25 4.00 25.50
N ASP A 113 -4.00 4.26 25.92
CA ASP A 113 -3.27 5.49 25.58
C ASP A 113 -3.10 5.67 24.06
N LEU A 114 -2.88 4.57 23.32
CA LEU A 114 -2.83 4.57 21.85
C LEU A 114 -4.23 4.70 21.24
N PHE A 115 -5.26 4.11 21.87
CA PHE A 115 -6.63 4.30 21.44
C PHE A 115 -7.08 5.77 21.53
N ASP A 116 -6.63 6.48 22.57
CA ASP A 116 -6.92 7.90 22.73
C ASP A 116 -6.27 8.76 21.64
N PHE A 117 -5.13 8.34 21.08
CA PHE A 117 -4.59 9.00 19.88
C PHE A 117 -5.59 8.95 18.72
N TYR A 118 -6.20 7.78 18.45
CA TYR A 118 -7.23 7.65 17.41
C TYR A 118 -8.46 8.51 17.70
N LYS A 119 -8.89 8.61 18.96
CA LYS A 119 -9.99 9.51 19.34
C LYS A 119 -9.70 10.98 19.01
N ARG A 120 -8.49 11.44 19.30
CA ARG A 120 -8.07 12.85 19.05
C ARG A 120 -7.76 13.15 17.58
N ASN A 121 -7.38 12.13 16.81
CA ASN A 121 -6.88 12.27 15.43
C ASN A 121 -7.78 11.66 14.37
N GLY A 122 -8.92 11.07 14.73
CA GLY A 122 -9.80 10.33 13.82
C GLY A 122 -10.12 11.08 12.54
N LYS A 123 -10.35 12.39 12.58
CA LYS A 123 -10.68 13.19 11.37
C LYS A 123 -9.58 13.23 10.31
N LEU A 124 -8.36 12.86 10.67
CA LEU A 124 -7.21 12.78 9.77
C LEU A 124 -6.98 11.35 9.24
N ILE A 125 -7.60 10.35 9.87
CA ILE A 125 -7.36 8.92 9.63
C ILE A 125 -8.67 8.30 9.14
N GLY A 126 -8.68 7.62 8.01
CA GLY A 126 -9.85 6.82 7.67
C GLY A 126 -9.83 5.48 8.40
N ALA A 127 -11.03 4.97 8.65
CA ALA A 127 -11.27 3.68 9.28
C ALA A 127 -10.60 2.55 8.50
N PRO A 128 -10.23 1.46 9.19
CA PRO A 128 -9.62 0.31 8.54
C PRO A 128 -10.49 -0.25 7.43
N SER A 129 -9.84 -0.77 6.38
CA SER A 129 -10.48 -1.70 5.45
C SER A 129 -11.09 -2.86 6.24
N PHE A 130 -12.41 -2.94 6.24
CA PHE A 130 -13.10 -3.97 7.00
C PHE A 130 -13.13 -5.27 6.22
N THR A 131 -12.47 -6.30 6.74
CA THR A 131 -12.65 -7.68 6.32
C THR A 131 -13.70 -8.40 7.17
N ASP A 132 -14.21 -9.55 6.74
CA ASP A 132 -15.19 -10.42 7.43
C ASP A 132 -15.42 -10.11 8.93
N ASN A 133 -14.64 -10.74 9.79
CA ASN A 133 -14.78 -10.58 11.23
C ASN A 133 -14.36 -9.19 11.72
N ALA A 134 -13.42 -8.53 11.04
CA ALA A 134 -12.99 -7.18 11.40
C ALA A 134 -14.16 -6.20 11.35
N LEU A 135 -15.04 -6.30 10.33
CA LEU A 135 -16.26 -5.51 10.22
C LEU A 135 -17.10 -5.64 11.50
N MET A 136 -17.46 -6.87 11.86
CA MET A 136 -18.35 -7.13 13.00
C MET A 136 -17.73 -6.79 14.35
N GLN A 137 -16.41 -6.90 14.47
CA GLN A 137 -15.71 -6.62 15.72
C GLN A 137 -15.46 -5.12 15.94
N GLN A 138 -15.32 -4.34 14.87
CA GLN A 138 -14.81 -2.97 14.96
C GLN A 138 -15.83 -1.90 14.54
N TYR A 139 -16.90 -2.23 13.81
CA TYR A 139 -17.83 -1.19 13.31
C TYR A 139 -18.43 -0.32 14.43
N ARG A 140 -18.76 -0.91 15.58
CA ARG A 140 -19.27 -0.14 16.74
C ARG A 140 -18.22 0.80 17.31
N ILE A 141 -16.96 0.40 17.34
CA ILE A 141 -15.88 1.26 17.81
C ILE A 141 -15.76 2.48 16.87
N VAL A 142 -15.81 2.24 15.56
CA VAL A 142 -15.75 3.30 14.55
C VAL A 142 -17.00 4.18 14.55
N LEU A 143 -18.19 3.64 14.84
CA LEU A 143 -19.43 4.42 14.91
C LEU A 143 -19.58 5.20 16.21
N ASP A 144 -19.24 4.59 17.35
CA ASP A 144 -19.63 5.08 18.68
C ASP A 144 -18.47 5.78 19.40
N ASP A 145 -17.22 5.33 19.21
CA ASP A 145 -16.06 5.85 19.98
C ASP A 145 -15.18 6.82 19.19
N LEU A 146 -15.22 6.78 17.86
CA LEU A 146 -14.26 7.46 16.99
C LEU A 146 -14.96 8.36 15.97
N ASP A 147 -14.26 9.41 15.55
CA ASP A 147 -14.71 10.33 14.51
C ASP A 147 -13.73 10.25 13.32
N MET A 148 -13.73 9.09 12.66
CA MET A 148 -12.80 8.79 11.58
C MET A 148 -13.12 9.62 10.32
N LYS A 149 -12.13 9.87 9.45
CA LYS A 149 -12.34 10.67 8.24
C LYS A 149 -13.36 10.06 7.29
N ARG A 150 -13.30 8.75 7.09
CA ARG A 150 -14.15 7.95 6.18
C ARG A 150 -13.98 6.46 6.43
N VAL A 151 -14.80 5.62 5.79
CA VAL A 151 -14.51 4.19 5.58
C VAL A 151 -13.98 4.03 4.16
N PHE A 152 -12.82 3.43 3.97
CA PHE A 152 -12.20 3.28 2.63
C PHE A 152 -12.82 2.13 1.83
N GLN A 153 -12.85 0.96 2.47
CA GLN A 153 -13.21 -0.27 1.80
C GLN A 153 -13.86 -1.24 2.78
N ILE A 154 -14.80 -2.03 2.26
CA ILE A 154 -15.30 -3.23 2.92
C ILE A 154 -15.04 -4.40 1.97
N SER A 155 -14.32 -5.42 2.42
CA SER A 155 -13.98 -6.60 1.62
C SER A 155 -14.46 -7.87 2.32
N LEU A 156 -15.49 -8.53 1.79
CA LEU A 156 -16.12 -9.68 2.45
C LEU A 156 -16.07 -10.94 1.59
N SER A 157 -15.86 -12.09 2.24
CA SER A 157 -15.97 -13.39 1.61
C SER A 157 -17.43 -13.78 1.37
N GLU A 158 -17.65 -14.57 0.32
CA GLU A 158 -18.91 -15.21 0.01
C GLU A 158 -19.47 -15.97 1.21
N GLU A 159 -18.65 -16.79 1.89
CA GLU A 159 -19.05 -17.55 3.07
C GLU A 159 -19.60 -16.62 4.16
N PHE A 160 -18.96 -15.48 4.37
CA PHE A 160 -19.36 -14.52 5.39
C PHE A 160 -20.65 -13.78 5.03
N ILE A 161 -20.78 -13.35 3.77
CA ILE A 161 -21.99 -12.70 3.25
C ILE A 161 -23.19 -13.62 3.40
N ASN A 162 -23.09 -14.88 2.97
CA ASN A 162 -24.18 -15.85 3.02
C ASN A 162 -24.66 -16.11 4.46
N LYS A 163 -23.74 -16.09 5.44
CA LYS A 163 -24.08 -16.31 6.85
C LYS A 163 -24.68 -15.10 7.56
N ARG A 164 -24.45 -13.88 7.06
CA ARG A 164 -24.74 -12.63 7.78
C ARG A 164 -25.39 -11.55 6.92
N PHE A 165 -26.02 -11.94 5.82
CA PHE A 165 -26.58 -11.07 4.78
C PHE A 165 -27.23 -9.80 5.35
N ASP A 166 -28.31 -9.93 6.14
CA ASP A 166 -29.06 -8.77 6.62
C ASP A 166 -28.27 -7.92 7.61
N LYS A 167 -27.44 -8.56 8.44
CA LYS A 167 -26.61 -7.83 9.40
C LYS A 167 -25.55 -6.99 8.70
N ILE A 168 -24.97 -7.49 7.62
CA ILE A 168 -23.98 -6.73 6.85
C ILE A 168 -24.65 -5.51 6.20
N VAL A 169 -25.82 -5.69 5.58
CA VAL A 169 -26.55 -4.56 4.97
C VAL A 169 -26.89 -3.50 6.02
N GLU A 170 -27.38 -3.91 7.19
CA GLU A 170 -27.64 -3.00 8.32
C GLU A 170 -26.38 -2.21 8.70
N VAL A 171 -25.25 -2.91 8.90
CA VAL A 171 -23.98 -2.28 9.30
C VAL A 171 -23.48 -1.33 8.23
N MET A 172 -23.55 -1.69 6.94
CA MET A 172 -23.17 -0.82 5.83
C MET A 172 -24.05 0.44 5.80
N GLY A 173 -25.36 0.30 6.02
CA GLY A 173 -26.28 1.44 6.11
C GLY A 173 -25.90 2.40 7.24
N LEU A 174 -25.55 1.89 8.43
CA LEU A 174 -25.08 2.71 9.55
C LEU A 174 -23.76 3.43 9.24
N LEU A 175 -22.81 2.75 8.60
CA LEU A 175 -21.55 3.36 8.18
C LEU A 175 -21.78 4.47 7.15
N VAL A 176 -22.65 4.25 6.17
CA VAL A 176 -22.99 5.25 5.15
C VAL A 176 -23.70 6.46 5.75
N GLN A 177 -24.60 6.24 6.72
CA GLN A 177 -25.26 7.33 7.42
C GLN A 177 -24.27 8.28 8.11
N LYS A 178 -23.17 7.74 8.66
CA LYS A 178 -22.15 8.54 9.36
C LYS A 178 -21.08 9.11 8.43
N TYR A 179 -20.59 8.32 7.48
CA TYR A 179 -19.39 8.63 6.70
C TYR A 179 -19.65 8.92 5.22
N GLY A 180 -20.90 8.80 4.75
CA GLY A 180 -21.25 8.88 3.35
C GLY A 180 -20.97 7.58 2.60
N ILE A 181 -21.08 7.64 1.27
CA ILE A 181 -20.93 6.47 0.40
C ILE A 181 -19.56 5.80 0.63
N ILE A 182 -19.56 4.47 0.72
CA ILE A 182 -18.34 3.69 0.86
C ILE A 182 -17.66 3.61 -0.52
N PRO A 183 -16.40 4.04 -0.67
CA PRO A 183 -15.76 4.08 -1.99
C PRO A 183 -15.70 2.72 -2.68
N VAL A 184 -15.30 1.67 -1.96
CA VAL A 184 -15.13 0.33 -2.53
C VAL A 184 -15.79 -0.74 -1.67
N PHE A 185 -16.62 -1.55 -2.29
CA PHE A 185 -17.05 -2.83 -1.73
C PHE A 185 -16.51 -3.98 -2.56
N LYS A 186 -15.68 -4.82 -1.94
CA LYS A 186 -15.06 -5.97 -2.57
C LYS A 186 -15.71 -7.27 -2.08
N VAL A 187 -16.11 -8.12 -3.02
CA VAL A 187 -16.61 -9.46 -2.75
C VAL A 187 -15.56 -10.48 -3.15
N ILE A 188 -15.25 -11.40 -2.25
CA ILE A 188 -14.34 -12.51 -2.48
C ILE A 188 -15.18 -13.78 -2.65
N ILE A 189 -15.27 -14.31 -3.86
CA ILE A 189 -15.92 -15.58 -4.16
C ILE A 189 -14.92 -16.70 -3.88
N THR A 190 -15.23 -17.51 -2.88
CA THR A 190 -14.38 -18.61 -2.41
C THR A 190 -14.80 -19.96 -2.97
N SER A 191 -16.05 -20.08 -3.42
CA SER A 191 -16.49 -21.29 -4.11
C SER A 191 -15.85 -21.41 -5.50
N GLU A 192 -15.75 -22.65 -6.00
CA GLU A 192 -15.36 -22.94 -7.39
C GLU A 192 -16.35 -22.36 -8.43
N ASN A 193 -17.50 -21.88 -7.95
CA ASN A 193 -18.53 -21.28 -8.77
C ASN A 193 -18.24 -19.79 -8.97
N ARG A 194 -18.11 -19.37 -10.22
CA ARG A 194 -18.10 -17.95 -10.60
C ARG A 194 -19.34 -17.22 -10.06
N LEU A 195 -19.26 -15.89 -9.94
CA LEU A 195 -20.37 -15.02 -9.52
C LEU A 195 -21.65 -15.29 -10.31
N GLU A 196 -21.51 -15.71 -11.57
CA GLU A 196 -22.65 -16.03 -12.44
C GLU A 196 -23.51 -17.19 -11.97
N HIS A 197 -22.93 -18.08 -11.18
CA HIS A 197 -23.60 -19.21 -10.56
C HIS A 197 -23.97 -18.94 -9.10
N ASN A 198 -23.86 -17.68 -8.65
CA ASN A 198 -24.09 -17.29 -7.26
C ASN A 198 -25.21 -16.26 -7.09
N PRO A 199 -26.49 -16.67 -7.21
CA PRO A 199 -27.63 -15.75 -7.21
C PRO A 199 -27.80 -14.99 -5.89
N GLU A 200 -27.42 -15.59 -4.76
CA GLU A 200 -27.51 -14.96 -3.43
C GLU A 200 -26.52 -13.80 -3.30
N ILE A 201 -25.28 -13.97 -3.79
CA ILE A 201 -24.28 -12.90 -3.80
C ILE A 201 -24.67 -11.79 -4.78
N ARG A 202 -25.23 -12.13 -5.96
CA ARG A 202 -25.78 -11.12 -6.88
C ARG A 202 -26.88 -10.29 -6.20
N ARG A 203 -27.83 -10.96 -5.53
CA ARG A 203 -28.89 -10.29 -4.75
C ARG A 203 -28.30 -9.40 -3.66
N PHE A 204 -27.23 -9.85 -2.98
CA PHE A 204 -26.53 -9.04 -1.99
C PHE A 204 -25.95 -7.76 -2.61
N ILE A 205 -25.18 -7.91 -3.70
CA ILE A 205 -24.56 -6.79 -4.43
C ILE A 205 -25.61 -5.78 -4.83
N ASP A 206 -26.74 -6.22 -5.41
CA ASP A 206 -27.81 -5.31 -5.82
C ASP A 206 -28.43 -4.56 -4.63
N LYS A 207 -28.57 -5.23 -3.48
CA LYS A 207 -29.08 -4.60 -2.25
C LYS A 207 -28.12 -3.55 -1.69
N VAL A 208 -26.80 -3.71 -1.82
CA VAL A 208 -25.82 -2.76 -1.28
C VAL A 208 -25.26 -1.77 -2.29
N ARG A 209 -25.58 -1.91 -3.59
CA ARG A 209 -25.02 -1.09 -4.67
C ARG A 209 -25.21 0.41 -4.47
N HIS A 210 -26.31 0.82 -3.83
CA HIS A 210 -26.60 2.23 -3.56
C HIS A 210 -25.84 2.79 -2.33
N LEU A 211 -25.14 1.93 -1.58
CA LEU A 211 -24.34 2.28 -0.40
C LEU A 211 -22.86 2.47 -0.74
N VAL A 212 -22.47 2.16 -1.98
CA VAL A 212 -21.07 2.07 -2.42
C VAL A 212 -20.86 2.77 -3.76
N ASP A 213 -19.68 3.34 -4.01
CA ASP A 213 -19.36 3.95 -5.31
C ASP A 213 -18.96 2.88 -6.33
N LYS A 214 -18.18 1.90 -5.89
CA LYS A 214 -17.66 0.81 -6.74
C LYS A 214 -17.86 -0.54 -6.07
N VAL A 215 -18.29 -1.52 -6.86
CA VAL A 215 -18.27 -2.94 -6.49
C VAL A 215 -17.15 -3.64 -7.24
N GLU A 216 -16.31 -4.36 -6.53
CA GLU A 216 -15.28 -5.23 -7.07
C GLU A 216 -15.59 -6.68 -6.70
N VAL A 217 -15.38 -7.61 -7.63
CA VAL A 217 -15.57 -9.04 -7.38
C VAL A 217 -14.26 -9.74 -7.73
N GLN A 218 -13.73 -10.49 -6.76
CA GLN A 218 -12.59 -11.36 -6.93
C GLN A 218 -13.07 -12.81 -6.84
N GLU A 219 -12.74 -13.62 -7.83
CA GLU A 219 -13.17 -15.02 -7.93
C GLU A 219 -11.99 -15.98 -7.78
N ASN A 220 -12.23 -17.21 -7.31
CA ASN A 220 -11.28 -18.34 -7.30
C ASN A 220 -10.05 -18.25 -6.38
N ILE A 221 -10.15 -17.59 -5.21
CA ILE A 221 -9.00 -17.43 -4.31
C ILE A 221 -8.44 -18.77 -3.78
N GLU A 222 -9.23 -19.84 -3.63
CA GLU A 222 -8.72 -21.11 -3.07
C GLU A 222 -7.75 -21.87 -4.02
N GLN A 223 -7.86 -21.69 -5.34
CA GLN A 223 -6.83 -22.17 -6.27
C GLN A 223 -5.62 -21.23 -6.29
N GLU A 224 -5.82 -19.93 -6.08
CA GLU A 224 -4.78 -18.90 -6.09
C GLU A 224 -3.90 -18.87 -4.82
N THR A 225 -4.46 -19.11 -3.63
CA THR A 225 -3.70 -19.13 -2.36
C THR A 225 -2.99 -20.46 -2.08
N ARG A 226 -3.39 -21.56 -2.74
CA ARG A 226 -2.65 -22.83 -2.70
C ARG A 226 -1.41 -22.82 -3.61
N GLY A 227 -1.33 -21.91 -4.58
CA GLY A 227 -0.12 -21.63 -5.34
C GLY A 227 1.05 -21.22 -4.44
N ILE A 228 0.79 -20.42 -3.40
CA ILE A 228 1.79 -19.93 -2.44
C ILE A 228 2.43 -21.07 -1.61
N ASN A 229 1.77 -22.22 -1.46
CA ASN A 229 2.32 -23.39 -0.75
C ASN A 229 2.70 -24.55 -1.68
N GLY A 230 2.64 -24.35 -3.00
CA GLY A 230 2.68 -25.42 -3.99
C GLY A 230 3.40 -25.07 -5.29
N LEU A 231 4.35 -24.14 -5.30
CA LEU A 231 5.26 -23.88 -6.43
C LEU A 231 6.32 -24.98 -6.59
N SER A 232 5.87 -26.24 -6.60
CA SER A 232 6.67 -27.39 -7.01
C SER A 232 6.16 -27.89 -8.36
N GLY A 233 6.92 -27.63 -9.41
CA GLY A 233 6.91 -28.44 -10.62
C GLY A 233 6.04 -27.94 -11.77
N ASP A 234 6.72 -27.65 -12.88
CA ASP A 234 6.32 -27.87 -14.26
C ASP A 234 5.05 -27.17 -14.82
N ASN A 235 5.32 -26.19 -15.69
CA ASN A 235 4.56 -25.89 -16.92
C ASN A 235 3.04 -25.67 -16.78
N GLY A 236 2.61 -24.74 -15.92
CA GLY A 236 1.23 -24.28 -15.86
C GLY A 236 1.14 -22.75 -15.99
N ASP A 237 0.37 -22.27 -16.97
CA ASP A 237 0.10 -20.86 -17.26
C ASP A 237 -0.15 -20.02 -15.98
N LEU A 238 0.82 -19.15 -15.69
CA LEU A 238 0.90 -18.27 -14.54
C LEU A 238 -0.19 -17.19 -14.64
N THR A 239 -1.29 -17.36 -13.91
CA THR A 239 -2.51 -16.54 -14.09
C THR A 239 -2.86 -15.60 -12.93
N TRP A 240 -2.02 -15.46 -11.90
CA TRP A 240 -2.16 -14.36 -10.92
C TRP A 240 -0.86 -13.88 -10.23
N ASP A 241 0.26 -14.61 -10.34
CA ASP A 241 1.47 -14.37 -9.52
C ASP A 241 2.61 -13.57 -10.20
N ASP A 242 2.58 -13.35 -11.52
CA ASP A 242 3.71 -12.68 -12.21
C ASP A 242 3.74 -11.15 -12.08
N THR A 243 2.80 -10.55 -11.34
CA THR A 243 2.71 -9.08 -11.23
C THR A 243 3.19 -8.50 -9.91
N TYR A 244 3.37 -9.32 -8.88
CA TYR A 244 3.66 -8.78 -7.55
C TYR A 244 4.80 -9.46 -6.80
N TYR A 245 5.10 -10.75 -7.00
CA TYR A 245 6.08 -11.43 -6.15
C TYR A 245 6.93 -12.44 -6.93
N PHE A 246 8.21 -12.53 -6.58
CA PHE A 246 9.11 -13.61 -6.96
C PHE A 246 9.58 -14.32 -5.69
N GLU A 247 9.39 -15.63 -5.60
CA GLU A 247 9.91 -16.45 -4.52
C GLU A 247 11.19 -17.17 -4.95
N ASN A 248 12.26 -17.01 -4.18
CA ASN A 248 13.49 -17.80 -4.37
C ASN A 248 13.36 -19.11 -3.56
N ILE A 249 13.04 -20.22 -4.22
CA ILE A 249 12.64 -21.48 -3.57
C ILE A 249 13.84 -22.42 -3.29
N GLU A 250 14.97 -22.30 -3.98
CA GLU A 250 16.12 -23.18 -3.75
C GLU A 250 17.15 -22.59 -2.77
N GLY A 251 17.70 -23.44 -1.90
CA GLY A 251 18.80 -23.08 -0.99
C GLY A 251 18.43 -22.65 0.43
N GLY A 252 17.17 -22.81 0.84
CA GLY A 252 16.73 -22.60 2.23
C GLY A 252 16.49 -21.14 2.63
N ASN A 253 16.57 -20.19 1.68
CA ASN A 253 16.31 -18.78 1.93
C ASN A 253 15.08 -18.34 1.13
N ARG A 254 13.88 -18.51 1.72
CA ARG A 254 12.60 -18.06 1.14
C ARG A 254 12.54 -16.54 1.12
N GLY A 255 13.09 -15.93 0.09
CA GLY A 255 12.98 -14.49 -0.16
C GLY A 255 11.80 -14.20 -1.09
N MET A 256 10.82 -13.42 -0.62
CA MET A 256 9.79 -12.82 -1.47
C MET A 256 10.24 -11.44 -1.94
N TYR A 257 10.36 -11.26 -3.27
CA TYR A 257 10.79 -10.01 -3.89
C TYR A 257 9.64 -9.40 -4.68
N ARG A 258 9.38 -8.09 -4.53
CA ARG A 258 8.26 -7.43 -5.22
C ARG A 258 8.65 -6.12 -5.90
N VAL A 259 7.92 -5.76 -6.95
CA VAL A 259 7.93 -4.38 -7.46
C VAL A 259 7.14 -3.51 -6.46
N LEU A 260 7.74 -2.41 -6.00
CA LEU A 260 7.27 -1.62 -4.86
C LEU A 260 6.23 -0.55 -5.27
N GLN A 261 5.15 -0.94 -5.94
CA GLN A 261 4.20 0.00 -6.57
C GLN A 261 3.05 0.48 -5.67
N ASN A 262 2.79 -0.22 -4.56
CA ASN A 262 1.52 -0.13 -3.85
C ASN A 262 1.46 1.07 -2.89
N PHE A 263 1.67 0.82 -1.61
CA PHE A 263 1.41 1.78 -0.54
C PHE A 263 2.63 1.89 0.37
N ILE A 264 2.74 3.01 1.08
CA ILE A 264 3.70 3.16 2.16
C ILE A 264 3.03 2.68 3.46
N PHE A 265 3.70 1.79 4.18
CA PHE A 265 3.27 1.36 5.51
C PHE A 265 4.03 2.17 6.56
N LEU A 266 3.32 3.04 7.29
CA LEU A 266 3.84 3.79 8.42
C LEU A 266 3.47 3.08 9.73
N ILE A 267 4.41 2.34 10.30
CA ILE A 267 4.25 1.61 11.56
C ILE A 267 5.02 2.33 12.65
N HIS A 268 4.29 2.97 13.57
CA HIS A 268 4.84 3.88 14.56
C HIS A 268 5.78 4.90 13.90
N ASP A 269 7.09 4.82 14.11
CA ASP A 269 8.09 5.77 13.61
C ASP A 269 8.86 5.28 12.38
N ARG A 270 8.37 4.22 11.72
CA ARG A 270 9.06 3.50 10.66
C ARG A 270 8.22 3.38 9.41
N MET A 271 8.86 3.51 8.25
CA MET A 271 8.23 3.35 6.95
C MET A 271 8.73 2.09 6.23
N TYR A 272 7.79 1.37 5.62
CA TYR A 272 8.02 0.14 4.89
C TYR A 272 7.31 0.18 3.53
N PHE A 273 7.86 -0.49 2.52
CA PHE A 273 7.23 -0.60 1.20
C PHE A 273 6.18 -1.73 1.12
N THR A 274 6.01 -2.43 2.23
CA THR A 274 5.85 -3.88 2.26
C THR A 274 5.22 -4.22 3.59
N PHE A 275 4.08 -4.90 3.57
CA PHE A 275 3.37 -5.23 4.80
C PHE A 275 4.11 -6.31 5.60
N GLU A 276 4.70 -7.26 4.88
CA GLU A 276 5.54 -8.36 5.36
C GLU A 276 6.77 -7.82 6.12
N GLU A 277 7.45 -6.80 5.59
CA GLU A 277 8.56 -6.14 6.32
C GLU A 277 8.07 -5.39 7.56
N SER A 278 6.79 -5.00 7.59
CA SER A 278 6.18 -4.23 8.68
C SER A 278 5.71 -5.11 9.85
N ILE A 279 5.48 -6.41 9.60
CA ILE A 279 5.11 -7.41 10.60
C ILE A 279 6.32 -8.22 11.09
N ASP A 280 7.43 -8.22 10.35
CA ASP A 280 8.59 -9.04 10.66
C ASP A 280 9.18 -8.68 12.04
N ALA A 281 9.42 -9.74 12.80
CA ALA A 281 9.91 -9.71 14.14
C ALA A 281 11.38 -9.26 14.24
N ASP A 282 12.16 -9.32 13.16
CA ASP A 282 13.59 -9.00 13.17
C ASP A 282 13.86 -7.49 13.17
N PRO A 283 14.26 -6.89 14.31
CA PRO A 283 14.60 -5.46 14.36
C PRO A 283 15.84 -5.10 13.53
N LYS A 284 16.58 -6.09 13.02
CA LYS A 284 17.74 -5.90 12.13
C LYS A 284 17.35 -5.76 10.66
N LYS A 285 16.12 -6.13 10.26
CA LYS A 285 15.63 -5.80 8.92
C LYS A 285 15.28 -4.32 8.86
N ALA A 286 15.85 -3.64 7.88
CA ALA A 286 15.76 -2.19 7.77
C ALA A 286 14.35 -1.77 7.33
N CYS A 287 13.64 -1.02 8.17
CA CYS A 287 12.67 -0.07 7.65
C CYS A 287 13.40 0.82 6.66
N TYR A 288 12.76 1.17 5.55
CA TYR A 288 13.45 1.96 4.54
C TYR A 288 13.64 3.40 5.01
N ASN A 289 12.81 3.88 5.94
CA ASN A 289 12.98 5.20 6.53
C ASN A 289 12.47 5.26 7.97
N LEU A 290 13.08 6.15 8.75
CA LEU A 290 12.52 6.62 10.03
C LEU A 290 11.72 7.91 9.78
N LEU A 291 10.81 8.23 10.70
CA LEU A 291 10.11 9.51 10.69
C LEU A 291 11.10 10.68 10.70
N MET A 292 11.14 11.39 9.57
CA MET A 292 11.85 12.66 9.47
C MET A 292 11.42 13.63 10.57
N ASP A 293 12.35 14.48 11.02
CA ASP A 293 12.03 15.56 11.95
C ASP A 293 11.05 16.56 11.34
N GLU A 294 11.28 16.91 10.08
CA GLU A 294 10.51 17.89 9.32
C GLU A 294 10.13 17.30 7.95
N PRO A 295 9.12 16.42 7.89
CA PRO A 295 8.69 15.83 6.63
C PRO A 295 8.07 16.91 5.72
N SER A 296 8.46 16.89 4.45
CA SER A 296 7.89 17.68 3.36
C SER A 296 7.55 16.74 2.20
N ALA A 297 6.66 17.14 1.31
CA ALA A 297 6.33 16.36 0.13
C ALA A 297 7.58 16.13 -0.74
N ALA A 298 8.41 17.15 -0.93
CA ALA A 298 9.67 17.02 -1.67
C ALA A 298 10.67 16.06 -0.99
N SER A 299 10.86 16.18 0.34
CA SER A 299 11.77 15.30 1.07
C SER A 299 11.28 13.85 1.07
N MET A 300 9.97 13.63 1.22
CA MET A 300 9.34 12.32 1.13
C MET A 300 9.54 11.68 -0.26
N CYS A 301 9.32 12.41 -1.35
CA CYS A 301 9.54 11.90 -2.71
C CYS A 301 10.99 11.45 -2.91
N SER A 302 11.97 12.29 -2.55
CA SER A 302 13.38 11.94 -2.78
C SER A 302 13.85 10.79 -1.88
N GLN A 303 13.47 10.76 -0.61
CA GLN A 303 13.87 9.68 0.30
C GLN A 303 13.23 8.37 -0.12
N THR A 304 11.95 8.38 -0.48
CA THR A 304 11.27 7.16 -0.89
C THR A 304 11.86 6.60 -2.17
N LEU A 305 12.16 7.44 -3.15
CA LEU A 305 12.84 7.01 -4.38
C LEU A 305 14.25 6.47 -4.12
N ALA A 306 15.04 7.14 -3.27
CA ALA A 306 16.40 6.71 -2.95
C ALA A 306 16.40 5.33 -2.27
N ASN A 307 15.48 5.14 -1.33
CA ASN A 307 15.33 3.90 -0.59
C ASN A 307 14.77 2.76 -1.44
N LYS A 308 13.91 3.06 -2.42
CA LYS A 308 13.48 2.10 -3.45
C LYS A 308 14.65 1.60 -4.27
N LEU A 309 15.48 2.50 -4.80
CA LEU A 309 16.67 2.10 -5.56
C LEU A 309 17.64 1.27 -4.71
N ALA A 310 17.83 1.62 -3.44
CA ALA A 310 18.64 0.84 -2.51
C ALA A 310 18.04 -0.57 -2.29
N THR A 311 16.72 -0.68 -2.15
CA THR A 311 16.01 -1.96 -2.00
C THR A 311 16.17 -2.82 -3.24
N TYR A 312 16.06 -2.25 -4.45
CA TYR A 312 16.28 -3.00 -5.69
C TYR A 312 17.72 -3.45 -5.88
N ARG A 313 18.73 -2.66 -5.46
CA ARG A 313 20.12 -3.13 -5.42
C ARG A 313 20.27 -4.33 -4.48
N ARG A 314 19.64 -4.27 -3.30
CA ARG A 314 19.61 -5.38 -2.35
C ARG A 314 18.95 -6.63 -2.96
N TYR A 315 17.75 -6.50 -3.52
CA TYR A 315 17.06 -7.59 -4.20
C TYR A 315 17.92 -8.21 -5.31
N ALA A 316 18.53 -7.38 -6.16
CA ALA A 316 19.44 -7.84 -7.20
C ALA A 316 20.68 -8.56 -6.62
N SER A 317 21.14 -8.23 -5.41
CA SER A 317 22.25 -8.95 -4.76
C SER A 317 21.82 -10.29 -4.15
N GLU A 318 20.59 -10.40 -3.65
CA GLU A 318 20.06 -11.56 -2.93
C GLU A 318 19.45 -12.63 -3.87
N ILE A 319 18.87 -12.22 -5.01
CA ILE A 319 18.28 -13.15 -5.98
C ILE A 319 19.37 -14.04 -6.60
N GLN A 320 19.18 -15.36 -6.51
CA GLN A 320 20.12 -16.34 -7.07
C GLN A 320 19.85 -16.62 -8.56
N PHE A 321 18.57 -16.67 -8.96
CA PHE A 321 18.15 -16.90 -10.35
C PHE A 321 18.32 -15.65 -11.21
N ARG A 322 19.52 -15.46 -11.77
CA ARG A 322 19.88 -14.28 -12.57
C ARG A 322 19.20 -14.21 -13.94
N ASP A 323 18.66 -15.31 -14.44
CA ASP A 323 17.91 -15.33 -15.71
C ASP A 323 16.43 -14.93 -15.53
N ASN A 324 16.01 -14.59 -14.32
CA ASN A 324 14.66 -14.17 -14.02
C ASN A 324 14.45 -12.67 -14.31
N ARG A 325 13.30 -12.32 -14.89
CA ARG A 325 12.89 -10.96 -15.23
C ARG A 325 12.86 -9.97 -14.05
N TYR A 326 12.54 -10.43 -12.84
CA TYR A 326 12.64 -9.63 -11.63
C TYR A 326 14.09 -9.27 -11.31
N PHE A 327 15.03 -10.21 -11.46
CA PHE A 327 16.45 -9.88 -11.33
C PHE A 327 16.88 -8.84 -12.38
N GLU A 328 16.52 -9.05 -13.65
CA GLU A 328 16.82 -8.10 -14.73
C GLU A 328 16.32 -6.70 -14.37
N TYR A 329 15.05 -6.60 -13.95
CA TYR A 329 14.44 -5.34 -13.55
C TYR A 329 15.14 -4.69 -12.36
N PHE A 330 15.29 -5.39 -11.24
CA PHE A 330 15.90 -4.80 -10.03
C PHE A 330 17.36 -4.42 -10.26
N ASN A 331 18.11 -5.23 -11.01
CA ASN A 331 19.49 -4.95 -11.37
C ASN A 331 19.59 -3.74 -12.30
N LEU A 332 18.71 -3.64 -13.30
CA LEU A 332 18.67 -2.52 -14.23
C LEU A 332 18.31 -1.23 -13.49
N ILE A 333 17.19 -1.19 -12.76
CA ILE A 333 16.68 0.02 -12.11
C ILE A 333 17.59 0.44 -10.95
N GLY A 334 18.00 -0.51 -10.10
CA GLY A 334 18.89 -0.23 -8.97
C GLY A 334 20.20 0.42 -9.41
N ASN A 335 20.73 0.07 -10.58
CA ASN A 335 22.04 0.53 -11.04
C ASN A 335 22.01 1.59 -12.16
N SER A 336 20.83 1.93 -12.71
CA SER A 336 20.70 2.91 -13.80
C SER A 336 20.44 4.34 -13.32
N PHE A 337 20.07 4.53 -12.06
CA PHE A 337 19.62 5.84 -11.57
C PHE A 337 20.30 6.27 -10.27
N LYS A 338 20.42 7.59 -10.11
CA LYS A 338 20.72 8.26 -8.84
C LYS A 338 19.60 9.23 -8.48
N VAL A 339 19.40 9.46 -7.19
CA VAL A 339 18.40 10.39 -6.67
C VAL A 339 19.09 11.67 -6.19
N ASN A 340 18.55 12.81 -6.60
CA ASN A 340 18.95 14.12 -6.12
C ASN A 340 18.03 14.54 -4.98
N HIS A 341 18.57 14.72 -3.77
CA HIS A 341 17.80 15.24 -2.63
C HIS A 341 17.58 16.76 -2.70
N ASP A 342 18.51 17.48 -3.32
CA ASP A 342 18.41 18.91 -3.61
C ASP A 342 18.03 19.08 -5.08
N PHE A 343 16.76 18.82 -5.37
CA PHE A 343 16.15 18.91 -6.70
C PHE A 343 15.17 20.08 -6.77
N ASN A 344 14.89 20.53 -7.98
CA ASN A 344 13.85 21.53 -8.25
C ASN A 344 12.97 21.12 -9.44
N PHE A 345 13.10 19.90 -9.96
CA PHE A 345 12.27 19.34 -11.02
C PHE A 345 11.87 17.88 -10.73
N ILE A 346 10.60 17.54 -10.92
CA ILE A 346 10.08 16.17 -10.88
C ILE A 346 9.46 15.86 -12.25
N PRO A 347 9.94 14.86 -13.00
CA PRO A 347 9.32 14.45 -14.26
C PRO A 347 7.84 14.05 -14.05
N ALA A 348 6.95 14.51 -14.91
CA ALA A 348 5.52 14.21 -14.84
C ALA A 348 5.21 12.71 -14.87
N PRO A 349 5.89 11.88 -15.70
CA PRO A 349 5.71 10.43 -15.65
C PRO A 349 5.98 9.81 -14.28
N ALA A 350 6.86 10.41 -13.48
CA ALA A 350 7.28 9.83 -12.22
C ALA A 350 6.23 9.96 -11.11
N LEU A 351 5.33 10.95 -11.22
CA LEU A 351 4.39 11.29 -10.17
C LEU A 351 2.99 11.56 -10.73
N GLU A 352 2.05 10.71 -10.33
CA GLU A 352 0.65 10.79 -10.74
C GLU A 352 -0.02 12.10 -10.27
N PRO A 353 -0.52 12.95 -11.20
CA PRO A 353 -1.09 14.26 -10.87
C PRO A 353 -2.25 14.27 -9.87
N ARG A 354 -3.03 13.19 -9.78
CA ARG A 354 -4.17 13.11 -8.83
C ARG A 354 -3.76 12.88 -7.38
N PHE A 355 -2.50 12.57 -7.09
CA PHE A 355 -2.07 12.31 -5.71
C PHE A 355 -2.04 13.58 -4.88
N HIS A 356 -2.45 13.49 -3.61
CA HIS A 356 -2.48 14.66 -2.72
C HIS A 356 -1.09 15.25 -2.46
N VAL A 357 -0.04 14.42 -2.54
CA VAL A 357 1.36 14.86 -2.47
C VAL A 357 1.68 15.94 -3.52
N VAL A 358 1.02 15.92 -4.68
CA VAL A 358 1.17 16.96 -5.72
C VAL A 358 0.64 18.30 -5.23
N SER A 359 -0.54 18.32 -4.59
CA SER A 359 -1.07 19.55 -3.98
C SER A 359 -0.15 20.11 -2.90
N GLN A 360 0.56 19.24 -2.19
CA GLN A 360 1.50 19.64 -1.14
C GLN A 360 2.82 20.14 -1.73
N LEU A 361 3.32 19.52 -2.80
CA LEU A 361 4.43 20.04 -3.62
C LEU A 361 4.10 21.43 -4.17
N GLN A 362 2.86 21.68 -4.59
CA GLN A 362 2.42 23.01 -5.05
C GLN A 362 2.51 24.07 -3.95
N LYS A 363 2.15 23.73 -2.71
CA LYS A 363 2.37 24.63 -1.56
C LYS A 363 3.85 24.87 -1.29
N GLU A 364 4.71 23.88 -1.58
CA GLU A 364 6.18 23.99 -1.53
C GLU A 364 6.79 24.75 -2.74
N GLY A 365 5.96 25.29 -3.63
CA GLY A 365 6.37 26.13 -4.76
C GLY A 365 6.63 25.39 -6.07
N PHE A 366 6.34 24.09 -6.14
CA PHE A 366 6.42 23.34 -7.39
C PHE A 366 5.19 23.62 -8.27
N VAL A 367 5.42 24.04 -9.51
CA VAL A 367 4.35 24.30 -10.48
C VAL A 367 4.50 23.37 -11.68
N MET A 368 3.38 22.96 -12.27
CA MET A 368 3.40 22.17 -13.50
C MET A 368 4.02 23.01 -14.62
N TYR A 369 5.13 22.54 -15.20
CA TYR A 369 5.88 23.20 -16.25
C TYR A 369 6.39 22.18 -17.29
N LYS A 370 5.89 22.28 -18.52
CA LYS A 370 6.20 21.35 -19.62
C LYS A 370 5.94 19.89 -19.21
N GLU A 371 6.99 19.10 -19.09
CA GLU A 371 6.98 17.66 -18.85
C GLU A 371 7.18 17.30 -17.37
N GLY A 372 7.05 18.24 -16.45
CA GLY A 372 7.18 17.95 -15.01
C GLY A 372 6.80 19.09 -14.07
N TYR A 373 6.95 18.84 -12.78
CA TYR A 373 6.76 19.83 -11.73
C TYR A 373 8.08 20.55 -11.46
N PHE A 374 8.12 21.86 -11.61
CA PHE A 374 9.32 22.69 -11.44
C PHE A 374 9.13 23.71 -10.33
N ARG A 375 10.12 23.85 -9.45
CA ARG A 375 10.20 24.91 -8.44
C ARG A 375 11.25 25.92 -8.88
N ASN A 376 10.84 27.14 -9.21
CA ASN A 376 11.79 28.18 -9.58
C ASN A 376 12.47 28.76 -8.32
N ASP A 377 13.66 28.24 -8.01
CA ASP A 377 14.52 28.72 -6.94
C ASP A 377 15.75 29.50 -7.45
N GLY A 378 15.70 29.96 -8.72
CA GLY A 378 16.78 30.69 -9.37
C GLY A 378 17.91 29.80 -9.92
N ARG A 379 17.85 28.48 -9.72
CA ARG A 379 18.86 27.53 -10.22
C ARG A 379 18.40 26.86 -11.52
N PRO A 380 19.33 26.34 -12.34
CA PRO A 380 19.00 25.46 -13.45
C PRO A 380 18.15 24.27 -13.01
N ALA A 381 17.32 23.75 -13.92
CA ALA A 381 16.49 22.59 -13.64
C ALA A 381 17.36 21.37 -13.31
N LYS A 382 17.10 20.78 -12.15
CA LYS A 382 17.76 19.58 -11.61
C LYS A 382 16.69 18.58 -11.21
N SER A 383 16.62 17.49 -11.97
CA SER A 383 15.64 16.42 -11.79
C SER A 383 15.84 15.69 -10.46
N ILE A 384 14.76 15.25 -9.83
CA ILE A 384 14.80 14.36 -8.66
C ILE A 384 15.53 13.05 -8.97
N ILE A 385 15.50 12.61 -10.23
CA ILE A 385 16.14 11.38 -10.69
C ILE A 385 16.96 11.63 -11.96
N GLU A 386 18.17 11.08 -11.99
CA GLU A 386 19.10 11.19 -13.12
C GLU A 386 19.63 9.80 -13.49
N ALA A 387 19.74 9.53 -14.79
CA ALA A 387 20.41 8.34 -15.29
C ALA A 387 21.91 8.41 -14.99
N ILE A 388 22.49 7.30 -14.54
CA ILE A 388 23.94 7.15 -14.40
C ILE A 388 24.48 6.88 -15.80
N GLN A 389 25.21 7.84 -16.37
CA GLN A 389 25.95 7.62 -17.61
C GLN A 389 27.02 6.56 -17.35
N LYS A 390 26.96 5.46 -18.10
CA LYS A 390 28.01 4.44 -18.12
C LYS A 390 29.07 4.78 -19.15
#